data_AF-A0A218U6N2-F1
#
_entry.id   AF-A0A218U6N2-F1
#
_cell.length_a   1.000
_cell.length_b   1.000
_cell.length_c   1.000
_cell.angle_alpha   90.00
_cell.angle_beta   90.00
_cell.angle_gamma   90.00
#
_symmetry.space_group_name_H-M   'P 1'
#
loop_
_entity.id
_entity.type
_entity.pdbx_description
1 polymer ?
#
loop_
_entity_poly.entity_id
_entity_poly.type
_entity_poly.pdbx_seq_one_letter_code
_entity_poly.pdbx_strand_id
1 'polypeptide(L)'
;MAAAEGNKLWGGRFSGSTDPIMEMLNASISYDQRLSEVDIQGSRAYAKALEKSGILSKTELEKILGGLEKISEEWSKGVFVLKQTDEDIHTANERRLK
;
A
#
# COMPACT_ATOMS: atom_id res chain seq x y z
N MET A 1 3.73 -3.18 27.03
CA MET A 1 4.05 -2.17 25.99
C MET A 1 3.18 -2.54 24.80
N ALA A 2 2.16 -1.74 24.50
CA ALA A 2 1.21 -2.05 23.43
C ALA A 2 1.95 -2.01 22.09
N ALA A 3 1.90 -3.11 21.34
CA ALA A 3 2.30 -3.12 19.94
C ALA A 3 1.39 -2.14 19.20
N ALA A 4 1.95 -1.22 18.43
CA ALA A 4 1.17 -0.36 17.56
C ALA A 4 0.39 -1.24 16.58
N GLU A 5 -0.94 -1.12 16.58
CA GLU A 5 -1.81 -1.82 15.63
C GLU A 5 -1.54 -1.30 14.22
N GLY A 6 -0.78 -2.05 13.44
CA GLY A 6 -0.50 -1.80 12.03
C GLY A 6 0.95 -2.12 11.68
N ASN A 7 1.17 -3.26 11.03
CA ASN A 7 2.48 -3.59 10.44
C ASN A 7 2.82 -2.49 9.41
N LYS A 8 3.73 -1.58 9.79
CA LYS A 8 4.38 -0.64 8.87
C LYS A 8 5.17 -1.42 7.83
N LEU A 9 5.11 -0.99 6.58
CA LEU A 9 5.90 -1.58 5.52
C LEU A 9 7.41 -1.34 5.74
N TRP A 10 7.77 -0.20 6.32
CA TRP A 10 9.15 0.24 6.50
C TRP A 10 9.66 0.16 7.95
N GLY A 11 9.11 -0.74 8.77
CA GLY A 11 9.40 -0.84 10.22
C GLY A 11 10.28 -2.02 10.67
N GLY A 12 10.92 -2.75 9.75
CA GLY A 12 11.37 -4.13 10.01
C GLY A 12 12.31 -4.38 11.20
N ARG A 13 13.26 -3.48 11.51
CA ARG A 13 14.31 -3.72 12.54
C ARG A 13 14.26 -2.75 13.73
N PHE A 14 13.11 -2.15 14.02
CA PHE A 14 12.94 -1.27 15.17
C PHE A 14 12.45 -2.06 16.40
N SER A 15 13.02 -1.78 17.57
CA SER A 15 12.59 -2.39 18.85
C SER A 15 11.51 -1.58 19.57
N GLY A 16 11.13 -0.42 19.03
CA GLY A 16 10.14 0.49 19.59
C GLY A 16 9.51 1.35 18.50
N SER A 17 8.54 2.18 18.89
CA SER A 17 7.86 3.08 17.97
C SER A 17 8.80 4.17 17.44
N THR A 18 8.58 4.56 16.18
CA THR A 18 9.22 5.76 15.60
C THR A 18 8.72 7.00 16.35
N ASP A 19 9.61 7.97 16.58
CA ASP A 19 9.20 9.26 17.14
C ASP A 19 8.19 9.96 16.21
N PRO A 20 7.08 10.53 16.72
CA PRO A 20 6.07 11.17 15.88
C PRO A 20 6.60 12.28 14.96
N ILE A 21 7.64 13.02 15.40
CA ILE A 21 8.28 14.05 14.56
C ILE A 21 9.01 13.38 13.39
N MET A 22 9.68 12.26 13.65
CA MET A 22 10.36 11.49 12.62
C MET A 22 9.36 10.87 11.63
N GLU A 23 8.21 10.39 12.10
CA GLU A 23 7.13 9.91 11.22
C GLU A 23 6.64 11.00 10.28
N MET A 24 6.33 12.20 10.80
CA MET A 24 5.87 13.33 10.00
C MET A 24 6.95 13.81 9.01
N LEU A 25 8.21 13.83 9.42
CA LEU A 25 9.32 14.24 8.56
C LEU A 25 9.56 13.25 7.42
N ASN A 26 9.39 11.96 7.68
CA ASN A 26 9.65 10.89 6.72
C ASN A 26 8.47 10.63 5.76
N ALA A 27 7.25 10.93 6.18
CA ALA A 27 6.05 10.68 5.38
C ALA A 27 6.09 11.44 4.05
N SER A 28 5.83 10.72 2.96
CA SER A 28 5.82 11.27 1.60
C SER A 28 4.43 11.35 0.98
N ILE A 29 3.42 10.74 1.63
CA ILE A 29 2.04 10.64 1.15
C ILE A 29 1.42 11.96 0.67
N SER A 30 1.80 13.07 1.31
CA SER A 30 1.29 14.41 0.97
C SER A 30 1.59 14.83 -0.48
N TYR A 31 2.66 14.31 -1.08
CA TYR A 31 3.09 14.67 -2.43
C TYR A 31 3.25 13.48 -3.39
N ASP A 32 3.55 12.27 -2.90
CA ASP A 32 3.74 11.10 -3.74
C ASP A 32 2.42 10.44 -4.18
N GLN A 33 1.28 10.78 -3.55
CA GLN A 33 -0.06 10.27 -3.92
C GLN A 33 -0.43 10.49 -5.39
N ARG A 34 0.23 11.46 -6.05
CA ARG A 34 0.14 11.68 -7.50
C ARG A 34 0.60 10.49 -8.35
N LEU A 35 1.33 9.55 -7.74
CA LEU A 35 1.85 8.33 -8.36
C LEU A 35 0.90 7.13 -8.20
N SER A 36 -0.30 7.31 -7.63
CA SER A 36 -1.26 6.23 -7.36
C SER A 36 -1.55 5.37 -8.59
N GLU A 37 -1.77 5.99 -9.75
CA GLU A 37 -2.07 5.28 -10.99
C GLU A 37 -0.92 4.35 -11.41
N VAL A 38 0.32 4.85 -11.43
CA VAL A 38 1.48 4.09 -11.88
C VAL A 38 1.91 3.03 -10.86
N ASP A 39 1.72 3.28 -9.57
CA ASP A 39 1.93 2.30 -8.50
C ASP A 39 0.98 1.10 -8.63
N ILE A 40 -0.30 1.36 -8.90
CA ILE A 40 -1.31 0.31 -9.14
C ILE A 40 -0.99 -0.47 -10.41
N GLN A 41 -0.60 0.21 -11.50
CA GLN A 41 -0.19 -0.46 -12.74
C GLN A 41 1.01 -1.40 -12.51
N GLY A 42 2.04 -0.93 -11.79
CA GLY A 42 3.18 -1.73 -11.39
C GLY A 42 2.79 -2.94 -10.55
N SER A 43 1.92 -2.73 -9.56
CA SER A 43 1.41 -3.80 -8.69
C SER A 43 0.64 -4.88 -9.45
N ARG A 44 -0.20 -4.49 -10.42
CA ARG A 44 -0.91 -5.44 -11.30
C ARG A 44 0.06 -6.27 -12.15
N ALA A 45 1.11 -5.64 -12.67
CA ALA A 45 2.14 -6.34 -13.45
C ALA A 45 2.91 -7.34 -12.56
N TYR A 46 3.28 -6.92 -11.35
CA TYR A 46 3.99 -7.77 -10.41
C TYR A 46 3.14 -8.97 -9.94
N ALA A 47 1.85 -8.76 -9.64
CA ALA A 47 0.93 -9.85 -9.30
C ALA A 47 0.86 -10.91 -10.42
N LYS A 48 0.78 -10.49 -11.69
CA LYS A 48 0.83 -11.41 -12.84
C LYS A 48 2.15 -12.17 -12.93
N ALA A 49 3.28 -11.50 -12.62
CA ALA A 49 4.58 -12.16 -12.59
C ALA A 49 4.67 -13.22 -11.48
N LEU A 50 4.10 -12.94 -10.30
CA LEU A 50 4.04 -13.88 -9.17
C LEU A 50 3.16 -15.11 -9.45
N GLU A 51 2.04 -14.94 -10.17
CA GLU A 51 1.24 -16.09 -10.63
C GLU A 51 2.03 -16.94 -11.63
N LYS A 52 2.68 -16.29 -12.60
CA LYS A 52 3.53 -16.98 -13.59
C LYS A 52 4.69 -17.75 -12.94
N SER A 53 5.23 -17.27 -11.82
CA SER A 53 6.27 -17.97 -11.06
C SER A 53 5.73 -19.03 -10.09
N GLY A 54 4.41 -19.23 -10.03
CA GLY A 54 3.78 -20.20 -9.14
C GLY A 54 3.73 -19.79 -7.66
N ILE A 55 3.97 -18.51 -7.35
CA ILE A 55 3.84 -17.97 -5.98
C ILE A 55 2.38 -17.67 -5.65
N LEU A 56 1.60 -17.24 -6.65
CA LEU A 56 0.15 -17.04 -6.54
C LEU A 56 -0.59 -18.08 -7.38
N SER A 57 -1.74 -18.52 -6.91
CA SER A 57 -2.74 -19.19 -7.72
C SER A 57 -3.48 -18.20 -8.62
N LYS A 58 -4.12 -18.71 -9.68
CA LYS A 58 -5.00 -17.90 -10.54
C LYS A 58 -6.11 -17.19 -9.76
N THR A 59 -6.71 -17.87 -8.79
CA THR A 59 -7.76 -17.31 -7.93
C THR A 59 -7.24 -16.17 -7.06
N GLU A 60 -6.02 -16.27 -6.53
CA GLU A 60 -5.40 -15.19 -5.76
C GLU A 60 -5.06 -14.00 -6.67
N LEU A 61 -4.53 -14.26 -7.87
CA LEU A 61 -4.27 -13.22 -8.87
C LEU A 61 -5.55 -12.45 -9.20
N GLU A 62 -6.65 -13.14 -9.52
CA GLU A 62 -7.92 -12.50 -9.86
C GLU A 62 -8.46 -11.62 -8.72
N LYS A 63 -8.35 -12.09 -7.47
CA LYS A 63 -8.73 -11.31 -6.28
C LYS A 63 -7.89 -10.04 -6.15
N ILE A 64 -6.57 -10.15 -6.29
CA ILE A 64 -5.65 -9.02 -6.21
C ILE A 64 -5.93 -8.02 -7.33
N LEU A 65 -6.07 -8.48 -8.58
CA LEU A 65 -6.37 -7.60 -9.71
C LEU A 65 -7.71 -6.88 -9.54
N GLY A 66 -8.75 -7.58 -9.06
CA GLY A 66 -10.04 -6.97 -8.77
C GLY A 66 -10.00 -5.95 -7.63
N GLY A 67 -9.19 -6.19 -6.59
CA GLY A 67 -8.97 -5.22 -5.51
C GLY A 67 -8.23 -3.98 -5.99
N LEU A 68 -7.16 -4.15 -6.78
CA LEU A 68 -6.39 -3.06 -7.36
C LEU A 68 -7.22 -2.20 -8.32
N GLU A 69 -8.14 -2.79 -9.08
CA GLU A 69 -9.06 -2.04 -9.94
C GLU A 69 -10.00 -1.14 -9.10
N LYS A 70 -10.57 -1.67 -8.00
CA LYS A 70 -11.40 -0.86 -7.09
C LYS A 70 -10.63 0.31 -6.50
N ILE A 71 -9.36 0.10 -6.12
CA ILE A 71 -8.49 1.16 -5.60
C ILE A 71 -8.23 2.22 -6.67
N SER A 72 -7.97 1.81 -7.91
CA SER A 72 -7.81 2.71 -9.04
C SER A 72 -9.06 3.58 -9.25
N GLU A 73 -10.25 2.97 -9.17
CA GLU A 73 -11.50 3.71 -9.24
C GLU A 73 -11.65 4.73 -8.08
N GLU A 74 -11.32 4.34 -6.85
CA GLU A 74 -11.41 5.22 -5.68
C GLU A 74 -10.50 6.45 -5.82
N TRP A 75 -9.26 6.27 -6.30
CA TRP A 75 -8.35 7.37 -6.60
C TRP A 75 -8.89 8.26 -7.72
N SER A 76 -9.34 7.67 -8.83
CA SER A 76 -9.86 8.43 -9.99
C SER A 76 -11.09 9.27 -9.66
N LYS A 77 -11.93 8.80 -8.73
CA LYS A 77 -13.15 9.48 -8.27
C LYS A 77 -12.88 10.46 -7.11
N GLY A 78 -11.65 10.49 -6.57
CA GLY A 78 -11.29 11.31 -5.42
C GLY A 78 -11.95 10.88 -4.11
N VAL A 79 -12.36 9.61 -4.01
CA VAL A 79 -13.05 9.05 -2.82
C VAL A 79 -12.16 8.14 -1.97
N PHE A 80 -10.90 7.94 -2.37
CA PHE A 80 -9.92 7.21 -1.58
C PHE A 80 -9.69 7.92 -0.24
N VAL A 81 -9.77 7.18 0.87
CA VAL A 81 -9.55 7.72 2.22
C VAL A 81 -8.13 7.44 2.68
N LEU A 82 -7.29 8.48 2.66
CA LEU A 82 -5.98 8.48 3.30
C LEU A 82 -6.10 8.34 4.82
N LYS A 83 -5.19 7.60 5.42
CA LYS A 83 -5.04 7.49 6.87
C LYS A 83 -3.75 8.16 7.31
N GLN A 84 -3.73 8.63 8.56
CA GLN A 84 -2.52 9.19 9.17
C GLN A 84 -1.35 8.18 9.22
N THR A 85 -1.67 6.88 9.21
CA THR A 85 -0.69 5.79 9.19
C THR A 85 -0.15 5.48 7.79
N ASP A 86 -0.64 6.13 6.73
CA ASP A 86 -0.13 5.93 5.37
C ASP A 86 1.17 6.72 5.21
N GLU A 87 2.30 6.01 5.24
CA GLU A 87 3.64 6.62 5.16
C GLU A 87 3.92 7.19 3.75
N ASP A 88 3.46 6.48 2.73
CA ASP A 88 3.66 6.74 1.30
C ASP A 88 2.51 6.14 0.48
N ILE A 89 2.48 6.41 -0.83
CA ILE A 89 1.43 5.91 -1.73
C ILE A 89 1.35 4.37 -1.75
N HIS A 90 2.49 3.71 -1.64
CA HIS A 90 2.60 2.24 -1.64
C HIS A 90 1.87 1.65 -0.43
N THR A 91 2.10 2.23 0.75
CA THR A 91 1.44 1.86 2.01
C THR A 91 -0.06 2.11 1.94
N ALA A 92 -0.48 3.24 1.38
CA ALA A 92 -1.90 3.55 1.24
C ALA A 92 -2.62 2.49 0.37
N ASN A 93 -2.06 2.19 -0.81
CA ASN A 93 -2.63 1.22 -1.74
C ASN A 93 -2.64 -0.20 -1.16
N GLU A 94 -1.53 -0.64 -0.57
CA GLU A 94 -1.45 -1.98 0.03
C GLU A 94 -2.39 -2.13 1.23
N ARG A 95 -2.46 -1.12 2.11
CA ARG A 95 -3.39 -1.11 3.23
C ARG A 95 -4.84 -1.24 2.77
N ARG A 96 -5.21 -0.54 1.69
CA ARG A 96 -6.58 -0.57 1.15
C ARG A 96 -6.88 -1.90 0.45
N LEU A 97 -5.88 -2.59 -0.08
CA LEU A 97 -6.04 -3.88 -0.77
C LEU A 97 -6.30 -5.05 0.16
N LYS A 98 -5.79 -5.00 1.40
CA LYS A 98 -5.93 -6.04 2.43
C LYS A 98 -7.39 -6.45 2.71
#